data_AF-A0A8T1M0I4-F1
#
_entry.id   AF-A0A8T1M0I4-F1
#
_cell.length_a   1.000
_cell.length_b   1.000
_cell.length_c   1.000
_cell.angle_alpha   90.00
_cell.angle_beta   90.00
_cell.angle_gamma   90.00
#
_symmetry.space_group_name_H-M   'P 1'
#
loop_
_entity.id
_entity.type
_entity.pdbx_description
1 polymer ?
#
loop_
_entity_poly.entity_id
_entity_poly.type
_entity_poly.pdbx_seq_one_letter_code
_entity_poly.pdbx_strand_id
1 'polypeptide(L)'
;MSAAHASQMDKSIKEEVDAMFNELDTDRNGKISLDELKAKLEEMHGGSVSREAVEEFMKVHDADGDKTWSKTELAAFLKAHQ
;
A
#
# COMPACT_ATOMS: atom_id res chain seq x y z
N MET A 1 -8.40 -16.61 -20.93
CA MET A 1 -7.32 -16.78 -19.94
C MET A 1 -7.80 -17.78 -18.90
N SER A 2 -6.98 -18.79 -18.57
CA SER A 2 -7.38 -20.01 -17.84
C SER A 2 -7.34 -19.81 -16.31
N ALA A 3 -8.20 -20.52 -15.57
CA ALA A 3 -8.34 -20.45 -14.11
C ALA A 3 -7.02 -20.70 -13.33
N ALA A 4 -6.02 -21.31 -13.96
CA ALA A 4 -4.69 -21.54 -13.39
C ALA A 4 -3.83 -20.26 -13.23
N HIS A 5 -4.12 -19.18 -13.96
CA HIS A 5 -3.38 -17.92 -13.84
C HIS A 5 -3.82 -17.10 -12.62
N ALA A 6 -5.11 -17.12 -12.27
CA ALA A 6 -5.65 -16.37 -11.14
C ALA A 6 -5.09 -16.85 -9.78
N SER A 7 -4.87 -18.15 -9.62
CA SER A 7 -4.36 -18.73 -8.37
C SER A 7 -2.85 -18.53 -8.16
N GLN A 8 -2.09 -18.28 -9.23
CA GLN A 8 -0.65 -17.98 -9.16
C GLN A 8 -0.39 -16.48 -8.97
N MET A 9 -1.20 -15.63 -9.62
CA MET A 9 -1.15 -14.17 -9.43
C MET A 9 -1.48 -13.74 -8.00
N ASP A 10 -2.48 -14.36 -7.36
CA ASP A 10 -2.84 -14.05 -5.97
C ASP A 10 -1.67 -14.27 -5.00
N LYS A 11 -0.89 -15.33 -5.22
CA LYS A 11 0.23 -15.68 -4.36
C LYS A 11 1.38 -14.68 -4.48
N SER A 12 1.78 -14.33 -5.70
CA SER A 12 2.84 -13.35 -5.94
C SER A 12 2.42 -11.94 -5.52
N ILE A 13 1.18 -11.52 -5.79
CA ILE A 13 0.67 -10.23 -5.31
C ILE A 13 0.68 -10.20 -3.79
N LYS A 14 0.26 -11.27 -3.11
CA LYS A 14 0.28 -11.32 -1.65
C LYS A 14 1.70 -11.19 -1.09
N GLU A 15 2.69 -11.85 -1.69
CA GLU A 15 4.10 -11.73 -1.27
C GLU A 15 4.64 -10.31 -1.49
N GLU A 16 4.29 -9.67 -2.60
CA GLU A 16 4.68 -8.29 -2.92
C GLU A 16 4.01 -7.28 -1.98
N VAL A 17 2.71 -7.47 -1.71
CA VAL A 17 1.94 -6.72 -0.71
C VAL A 17 2.57 -6.88 0.65
N ASP A 18 2.81 -8.11 1.14
CA ASP A 18 3.39 -8.33 2.46
C ASP A 18 4.80 -7.71 2.59
N ALA A 19 5.61 -7.73 1.54
CA ALA A 19 6.93 -7.09 1.53
C ALA A 19 6.83 -5.57 1.61
N MET A 20 6.06 -4.93 0.72
CA MET A 20 5.85 -3.48 0.73
C MET A 20 5.17 -3.03 2.03
N PHE A 21 4.20 -3.81 2.49
CA PHE A 21 3.46 -3.52 3.71
C PHE A 21 4.36 -3.56 4.93
N ASN A 22 5.19 -4.59 5.09
CA ASN A 22 6.12 -4.67 6.22
C ASN A 22 7.18 -3.56 6.22
N GLU A 23 7.46 -2.97 5.06
CA GLU A 23 8.39 -1.85 4.95
C GLU A 23 7.73 -0.52 5.37
N LEU A 24 6.42 -0.38 5.13
CA LEU A 24 5.63 0.81 5.43
C LEU A 24 5.01 0.77 6.85
N ASP A 25 4.40 -0.35 7.24
CA ASP A 25 3.77 -0.64 8.55
C ASP A 25 4.84 -0.86 9.62
N THR A 26 5.30 0.25 10.20
CA THR A 26 6.41 0.25 11.16
C THR A 26 5.93 -0.19 12.53
N ASP A 27 4.70 0.16 12.90
CA ASP A 27 4.10 -0.24 14.18
C ASP A 27 3.46 -1.65 14.15
N ARG A 28 3.37 -2.26 12.95
CA ARG A 28 2.85 -3.61 12.73
C ARG A 28 1.40 -3.76 13.16
N ASN A 29 0.63 -2.69 13.06
CA ASN A 29 -0.78 -2.70 13.43
C ASN A 29 -1.65 -3.35 12.33
N GLY A 30 -1.08 -3.66 11.17
CA GLY A 30 -1.79 -4.26 10.04
C GLY A 30 -2.45 -3.24 9.11
N LYS A 31 -2.14 -1.95 9.26
CA LYS A 31 -2.63 -0.80 8.48
C LYS A 31 -1.52 0.25 8.32
N ILE A 32 -1.33 0.79 7.11
CA ILE A 32 -0.39 1.88 6.90
C ILE A 32 -1.11 3.20 7.19
N SER A 33 -0.71 3.84 8.28
CA SER A 33 -1.25 5.15 8.66
C SER A 33 -0.64 6.25 7.79
N LEU A 34 -1.35 7.37 7.66
CA LEU A 34 -0.84 8.56 6.94
C LEU A 34 0.53 9.02 7.47
N ASP A 35 0.75 8.97 8.78
CA ASP A 35 2.03 9.32 9.40
C ASP A 35 3.16 8.36 9.01
N GLU A 36 2.87 7.06 8.93
CA GLU A 36 3.85 6.04 8.53
C GLU A 36 4.20 6.15 7.05
N LEU A 37 3.18 6.34 6.20
CA LEU A 37 3.37 6.59 4.78
C LEU A 37 4.18 7.87 4.55
N LYS A 38 3.87 8.95 5.26
CA LYS A 38 4.62 10.20 5.21
C LYS A 38 6.07 9.98 5.63
N ALA A 39 6.30 9.35 6.77
CA ALA A 39 7.64 9.09 7.28
C ALA A 39 8.47 8.27 6.28
N LYS A 40 7.87 7.24 5.66
CA LYS A 40 8.55 6.44 4.65
C LYS A 40 8.77 7.16 3.32
N LEU A 41 7.84 7.99 2.87
CA LEU A 41 8.06 8.85 1.72
C LEU A 41 9.18 9.86 1.99
N GLU A 42 9.25 10.42 3.20
CA GLU A 42 10.33 11.33 3.61
C GLU A 42 11.68 10.61 3.65
N GLU A 43 11.71 9.37 4.14
CA GLU A 43 12.90 8.51 4.20
C GLU A 43 13.39 8.12 2.79
N MET A 44 12.50 7.64 1.92
CA MET A 44 12.83 7.23 0.55
C MET A 44 13.22 8.41 -0.34
N HIS A 45 12.49 9.53 -0.22
CA HIS A 45 12.67 10.71 -1.07
C HIS A 45 13.77 11.65 -0.53
N GLY A 46 14.28 11.41 0.67
CA GLY A 46 15.37 12.16 1.30
C GLY A 46 15.03 13.62 1.60
N GLY A 47 13.74 13.93 1.81
CA GLY A 47 13.26 15.30 2.01
C GLY A 47 11.86 15.34 2.58
N SER A 48 11.43 16.50 3.08
CA SER A 48 10.11 16.64 3.68
C SER A 48 9.00 16.55 2.64
N VAL A 49 8.03 15.66 2.89
CA VAL A 49 6.87 15.45 2.03
C VAL A 49 5.67 16.14 2.67
N SER A 50 4.95 16.91 1.87
CA SER A 50 3.79 17.66 2.35
C SER A 50 2.65 16.70 2.69
N ARG A 51 1.98 16.94 3.82
CA ARG A 51 0.85 16.10 4.26
C ARG A 51 -0.23 15.99 3.18
N GLU A 52 -0.49 17.07 2.46
CA GLU A 52 -1.45 17.12 1.36
C GLU A 52 -1.10 16.14 0.23
N ALA A 53 0.19 16.00 -0.10
CA ALA A 53 0.63 15.05 -1.14
C ALA A 53 0.44 13.60 -0.69
N VAL A 54 0.69 13.31 0.59
CA VAL A 54 0.43 11.99 1.19
C VAL A 54 -1.07 11.73 1.26
N GLU A 55 -1.88 12.72 1.62
CA GLU A 55 -3.35 12.64 1.65
C GLU A 55 -3.96 12.42 0.27
N GLU A 56 -3.45 13.09 -0.76
CA GLU A 56 -3.88 12.88 -2.16
C GLU A 56 -3.52 11.48 -2.64
N PHE A 57 -2.27 11.04 -2.40
CA PHE A 57 -1.83 9.70 -2.76
C PHE A 57 -2.67 8.63 -2.03
N MET A 58 -2.89 8.83 -0.74
CA MET A 58 -3.71 7.95 0.08
C MET A 58 -5.14 7.92 -0.43
N LYS A 59 -5.79 9.07 -0.67
CA LYS A 59 -7.17 9.14 -1.19
C LYS A 59 -7.40 8.42 -2.52
N VAL A 60 -6.41 8.39 -3.40
CA VAL A 60 -6.54 7.73 -4.70
C VAL A 60 -6.66 6.21 -4.53
N HIS A 61 -6.16 5.68 -3.42
CA HIS A 61 -6.05 4.25 -3.22
C HIS A 61 -6.75 3.70 -1.96
N ASP A 62 -7.06 4.57 -1.00
CA ASP A 62 -7.91 4.34 0.16
C ASP A 62 -9.36 4.33 -0.33
N ALA A 63 -9.86 3.11 -0.57
CA ALA A 63 -11.17 2.91 -1.18
C ALA A 63 -12.28 2.94 -0.14
N ASP A 64 -11.97 2.61 1.11
CA ASP A 64 -12.93 2.63 2.21
C ASP A 64 -12.98 3.98 2.96
N GLY A 65 -12.00 4.86 2.71
CA GLY A 65 -11.92 6.20 3.26
C GLY A 65 -11.54 6.21 4.74
N ASP A 66 -10.97 5.12 5.26
CA ASP A 66 -10.58 5.00 6.67
C ASP A 66 -9.28 5.76 7.00
N LYS A 67 -8.66 6.39 5.99
CA LYS A 67 -7.39 7.13 6.07
C LYS A 67 -6.23 6.25 6.53
N THR A 68 -6.34 4.96 6.33
CA THR A 68 -5.28 3.97 6.42
C THR A 68 -5.23 3.16 5.15
N TRP A 69 -4.11 2.51 4.89
CA TRP A 69 -3.99 1.62 3.75
C TRP A 69 -3.89 0.19 4.26
N SER A 70 -4.91 -0.60 3.99
CA SER A 70 -4.96 -2.00 4.42
C SER A 70 -4.27 -2.91 3.40
N LYS A 71 -3.77 -4.07 3.84
CA LYS A 71 -3.19 -5.09 2.95
C LYS A 71 -4.10 -5.44 1.77
N THR A 72 -5.40 -5.47 2.01
CA THR A 72 -6.42 -5.77 0.99
C THR A 72 -6.49 -4.69 -0.09
N GLU A 73 -6.35 -3.42 0.29
CA GLU A 73 -6.39 -2.30 -0.65
C GLU A 73 -5.11 -2.23 -1.47
N LEU A 74 -3.95 -2.44 -0.85
CA LEU A 74 -2.67 -2.53 -1.55
C LEU A 74 -2.67 -3.70 -2.55
N ALA A 75 -3.24 -4.85 -2.18
CA ALA A 75 -3.41 -5.99 -3.08
C ALA A 75 -4.35 -5.69 -4.25
N ALA A 76 -5.45 -4.98 -4.00
CA ALA A 76 -6.38 -4.56 -5.04
C ALA A 76 -5.73 -3.56 -6.00
N PHE A 77 -4.91 -2.65 -5.49
CA PHE A 77 -4.15 -1.69 -6.29
C PHE A 77 -3.16 -2.37 -7.22
N LEU A 78 -2.29 -3.26 -6.70
CA LEU A 78 -1.32 -4.00 -7.50
C LEU A 78 -2.00 -4.87 -8.57
N LYS A 79 -3.16 -5.45 -8.25
CA LYS A 79 -3.96 -6.21 -9.20
C LYS A 79 -4.60 -5.34 -10.29
N ALA A 80 -4.89 -4.08 -9.98
CA ALA A 80 -5.52 -3.14 -10.92
C ALA A 80 -4.50 -2.41 -11.83
N HIS A 81 -3.22 -2.36 -11.43
CA HIS A 81 -2.13 -1.70 -12.17
C HIS A 81 -1.12 -2.67 -12.81
N GLN A 82 -1.46 -3.96 -12.90
CA GLN A 82 -0.73 -5.00 -13.66
C GLN A 82 -1.39 -5.34 -15.00
#